data_AF-A0A2V9P8Y1-F1
#
_entry.id   AF-A0A2V9P8Y1-F1
#
_cell.length_a   1.000
_cell.length_b   1.000
_cell.length_c   1.000
_cell.angle_alpha   90.00
_cell.angle_beta   90.00
_cell.angle_gamma   90.00
#
_symmetry.space_group_name_H-M   'P 1'
#
loop_
_entity.id
_entity.type
_entity.pdbx_description
1 polymer ?
#
loop_
_entity_poly.entity_id
_entity_poly.type
_entity_poly.pdbx_seq_one_letter_code
_entity_poly.pdbx_strand_id
1 'polypeptide(L)'
;MSEAAQAPSFSQRAHLTSARSRGHRLSALEALERGFALFRSTFPREAWRYYIGAAPLVFCFIPIWVLNGQIRISDGLLLLEAALLAGLYLFRVCMIGSYMQRVRRASFGAPISKSAGAGAQATAVARLLVWKIMLSAGALTTLPSVAGASWFYSACQFASLEAQEDGGERHSLTGCLALASQWFGAGLLLFLMLFPLWIAVWLNGLLLAVILPQLLHSILGVNTLLSTQSGVYALVQSSAFWLSSLGGAWLALDPIVRCTFVVAYQHLR
;
A
#
# COMPACT_ATOMS: atom_id res chain seq x y z
N MET A 1 70.07 -13.94 -29.84
CA MET A 1 69.95 -13.37 -28.48
C MET A 1 69.08 -12.14 -28.62
N SER A 2 67.76 -12.33 -28.52
CA SER A 2 66.91 -11.92 -27.38
C SER A 2 66.97 -10.43 -27.07
N GLU A 3 65.93 -9.71 -27.49
CA GLU A 3 65.35 -8.66 -26.64
C GLU A 3 63.86 -8.50 -26.97
N ALA A 4 63.09 -8.40 -25.90
CA ALA A 4 61.67 -8.65 -25.83
C ALA A 4 60.84 -7.37 -26.04
N ALA A 5 59.58 -7.60 -26.39
CA ALA A 5 58.52 -6.62 -26.52
C ALA A 5 58.29 -5.77 -25.26
N GLN A 6 57.88 -4.51 -25.47
CA GLN A 6 57.01 -3.79 -24.53
C GLN A 6 55.78 -3.28 -25.28
N ALA A 7 54.66 -3.96 -25.05
CA ALA A 7 53.33 -3.48 -25.38
C ALA A 7 52.84 -2.55 -24.25
N PRO A 8 52.13 -1.45 -24.54
CA PRO A 8 51.56 -0.61 -23.50
C PRO A 8 50.38 -1.29 -22.81
N SER A 9 50.42 -1.21 -21.48
CA SER A 9 49.46 -1.71 -20.50
C SER A 9 48.00 -1.33 -20.77
N PHE A 10 47.16 -2.33 -21.04
CA PHE A 10 45.71 -2.22 -21.17
C PHE A 10 44.96 -2.18 -19.81
N SER A 11 45.69 -2.15 -18.68
CA SER A 11 45.12 -2.35 -17.34
C SER A 11 44.56 -1.08 -16.67
N GLN A 12 44.79 0.11 -17.22
CA GLN A 12 44.36 1.37 -16.57
C GLN A 12 42.93 1.82 -16.92
N ARG A 13 42.28 1.25 -17.95
CA ARG A 13 40.89 1.60 -18.31
C ARG A 13 39.81 0.83 -17.54
N ALA A 14 40.16 -0.29 -16.91
CA ALA A 14 39.19 -1.09 -16.15
C ALA A 14 38.89 -0.51 -14.75
N HIS A 15 39.75 0.37 -14.22
CA HIS A 15 39.56 0.92 -12.86
C HIS A 15 38.70 2.19 -12.82
N LEU A 16 38.50 2.89 -13.94
CA LEU A 16 37.70 4.11 -13.99
C LEU A 16 36.23 3.87 -14.41
N THR A 17 35.87 2.65 -14.82
CA THR A 17 34.48 2.27 -15.13
C THR A 17 33.77 1.59 -13.95
N SER A 18 34.49 1.16 -12.92
CA SER A 18 33.93 0.55 -11.69
C SER A 18 33.40 1.60 -10.69
N ALA A 19 33.85 2.85 -10.76
CA ALA A 19 33.45 3.91 -9.83
C ALA A 19 32.13 4.61 -10.21
N ARG A 20 31.54 4.29 -11.37
CA ARG A 20 30.35 4.98 -11.92
C ARG A 20 29.01 4.24 -11.71
N SER A 21 28.98 3.15 -10.94
CA SER A 21 27.75 2.36 -10.71
C SER A 21 27.30 2.27 -9.24
N ARG A 22 27.88 3.05 -8.32
CA ARG A 22 27.23 3.34 -7.02
C ARG A 22 26.22 4.49 -7.19
N GLY A 23 25.27 4.32 -8.10
CA GLY A 23 24.07 5.15 -8.10
C GLY A 23 23.40 5.00 -6.73
N HIS A 24 23.15 6.12 -6.06
CA HIS A 24 22.50 6.16 -4.75
C HIS A 24 21.26 5.24 -4.76
N ARG A 25 21.37 4.07 -4.13
CA ARG A 25 20.20 3.23 -3.90
C ARG A 25 19.33 4.00 -2.91
N LEU A 26 18.12 4.38 -3.34
CA LEU A 26 17.17 5.09 -2.47
C LEU A 26 16.99 4.28 -1.18
N SER A 27 17.45 4.85 -0.07
CA SER A 27 17.34 4.22 1.23
C SER A 27 15.87 4.10 1.62
N ALA A 28 15.51 3.06 2.39
CA ALA A 28 14.14 2.90 2.88
C ALA A 28 13.67 4.11 3.71
N LEU A 29 14.58 4.67 4.51
CA LEU A 29 14.32 5.86 5.31
C LEU A 29 14.09 7.09 4.42
N GLU A 30 14.95 7.29 3.42
CA GLU A 30 14.84 8.39 2.47
C GLU A 30 13.55 8.29 1.64
N ALA A 31 13.17 7.06 1.24
CA ALA A 31 11.91 6.79 0.56
C ALA A 31 10.71 7.14 1.45
N LEU A 32 10.76 6.74 2.73
CA LEU A 32 9.71 7.02 3.70
C LEU A 32 9.58 8.52 4.00
N GLU A 33 10.69 9.22 4.21
CA GLU A 33 10.73 10.67 4.47
C GLU A 33 10.17 11.45 3.28
N ARG A 34 10.63 11.12 2.06
CA ARG A 34 10.07 11.70 0.83
C ARG A 34 8.60 11.33 0.66
N GLY A 35 8.21 10.10 1.03
CA GLY A 35 6.81 9.65 1.03
C GLY A 35 5.93 10.48 1.97
N PHE A 36 6.42 10.80 3.17
CA PHE A 36 5.74 11.69 4.11
C PHE A 36 5.62 13.12 3.60
N ALA A 37 6.71 13.68 3.06
CA ALA A 37 6.70 15.01 2.46
C ALA A 37 5.72 15.10 1.27
N LEU A 38 5.68 14.04 0.47
CA LEU A 38 4.75 13.89 -0.66
C LEU A 38 3.30 13.79 -0.19
N PHE A 39 3.03 13.00 0.85
CA PHE A 39 1.71 12.92 1.46
C PHE A 39 1.27 14.28 1.99
N ARG A 40 2.10 14.97 2.76
CA ARG A 40 1.79 16.28 3.36
C ARG A 40 1.50 17.35 2.29
N SER A 41 2.26 17.38 1.21
CA SER A 41 2.07 18.35 0.12
C SER A 41 0.83 18.07 -0.72
N THR A 42 0.42 16.81 -0.88
CA THR A 42 -0.73 16.42 -1.70
C THR A 42 -2.02 16.19 -0.91
N PHE A 43 -1.92 16.10 0.43
CA PHE A 43 -3.02 15.81 1.36
C PHE A 43 -4.30 16.63 1.10
N PRO A 44 -4.28 17.98 1.10
CA PRO A 44 -5.52 18.76 1.01
C PRO A 44 -6.28 18.55 -0.30
N ARG A 45 -5.60 18.12 -1.36
CA ARG A 45 -6.18 17.99 -2.69
C ARG A 45 -6.58 16.56 -3.05
N GLU A 46 -5.79 15.57 -2.63
CA GLU A 46 -5.92 14.19 -3.12
C GLU A 46 -6.32 13.18 -2.02
N ALA A 47 -6.21 13.51 -0.73
CA ALA A 47 -6.51 12.57 0.36
C ALA A 47 -7.97 12.08 0.34
N TRP A 48 -8.92 12.94 -0.06
CA TRP A 48 -10.32 12.54 -0.13
C TRP A 48 -10.55 11.36 -1.10
N ARG A 49 -9.80 11.27 -2.21
CA ARG A 49 -9.93 10.16 -3.18
C ARG A 49 -9.47 8.85 -2.56
N TYR A 50 -8.40 8.91 -1.78
CA TYR A 50 -7.92 7.77 -1.05
C TYR A 50 -9.00 7.28 -0.07
N TYR A 51 -9.53 8.17 0.78
CA TYR A 51 -10.50 7.77 1.80
C TYR A 51 -11.84 7.34 1.21
N ILE A 52 -12.35 8.01 0.16
CA ILE A 52 -13.54 7.56 -0.56
C ILE A 52 -13.32 6.18 -1.17
N GLY A 53 -12.12 5.90 -1.71
CA GLY A 53 -11.81 4.59 -2.29
C GLY A 53 -11.62 3.48 -1.26
N ALA A 54 -10.98 3.77 -0.13
CA ALA A 54 -10.55 2.74 0.83
C ALA A 54 -11.58 2.50 1.95
N ALA A 55 -12.23 3.55 2.45
CA ALA A 55 -13.08 3.46 3.64
C ALA A 55 -14.33 2.59 3.44
N PRO A 56 -15.07 2.66 2.31
CA PRO A 56 -16.27 1.84 2.11
C PRO A 56 -15.99 0.33 2.23
N LEU A 57 -14.86 -0.13 1.67
CA LEU A 57 -14.47 -1.53 1.78
C LEU A 57 -14.24 -1.93 3.24
N VAL A 58 -13.54 -1.10 4.02
CA VAL A 58 -13.27 -1.38 5.44
C VAL A 58 -14.57 -1.38 6.25
N PHE A 59 -15.41 -0.36 6.07
CA PHE A 59 -16.67 -0.21 6.78
C PHE A 59 -17.71 -1.29 6.46
N CYS A 60 -17.71 -1.85 5.24
CA CYS A 60 -18.58 -2.98 4.90
C CYS A 60 -17.96 -4.33 5.28
N PHE A 61 -16.64 -4.49 5.16
CA PHE A 61 -15.97 -5.75 5.45
C PHE A 61 -16.11 -6.16 6.92
N ILE A 62 -15.91 -5.23 7.85
CA ILE A 62 -15.94 -5.52 9.29
C ILE A 62 -17.31 -6.07 9.76
N PRO A 63 -18.46 -5.42 9.49
CA PRO A 63 -19.75 -5.95 9.92
C PRO A 63 -20.10 -7.27 9.22
N ILE A 64 -19.82 -7.41 7.92
CA ILE A 64 -20.04 -8.67 7.18
C ILE A 64 -19.21 -9.80 7.79
N TRP A 65 -17.93 -9.56 8.08
CA TRP A 65 -17.05 -10.54 8.72
C TRP A 65 -17.59 -11.01 10.08
N VAL A 66 -18.05 -10.06 10.90
CA VAL A 66 -18.55 -10.33 12.25
C VAL A 66 -19.89 -11.08 12.21
N LEU A 67 -20.82 -10.67 11.34
CA LEU A 67 -22.12 -11.32 11.18
C LEU A 67 -21.97 -12.76 10.67
N ASN A 68 -21.10 -12.97 9.67
CA ASN A 68 -20.89 -14.29 9.07
C ASN A 68 -20.18 -15.25 10.02
N GLY A 69 -19.39 -14.74 10.96
CA GLY A 69 -18.76 -15.53 12.01
C GLY A 69 -19.70 -15.97 13.13
N GLN A 70 -20.87 -15.33 13.28
CA GLN A 70 -21.81 -15.56 14.39
C GLN A 70 -23.10 -16.26 13.96
N ILE A 71 -23.56 -16.04 12.72
CA ILE A 71 -24.86 -16.48 12.26
C ILE A 71 -24.69 -17.35 11.01
N ARG A 72 -25.43 -18.47 10.95
CA ARG A 72 -25.50 -19.30 9.75
C ARG A 72 -26.41 -18.60 8.73
N ILE A 73 -25.79 -17.91 7.79
CA ILE A 73 -26.48 -17.11 6.77
C ILE A 73 -26.94 -17.99 5.61
N SER A 74 -28.07 -17.63 4.99
CA SER A 74 -28.56 -18.26 3.76
C SER A 74 -27.60 -18.02 2.59
N ASP A 75 -27.40 -19.02 1.74
CA ASP A 75 -26.49 -18.97 0.58
C ASP A 75 -26.74 -17.75 -0.34
N GLY A 76 -28.00 -17.32 -0.48
CA GLY A 76 -28.36 -16.15 -1.29
C GLY A 76 -27.84 -14.82 -0.73
N LEU A 77 -27.84 -14.65 0.59
CA LEU A 77 -27.30 -13.46 1.24
C LEU A 77 -25.77 -13.45 1.19
N LEU A 78 -25.13 -14.62 1.35
CA LEU A 78 -23.69 -14.76 1.22
C LEU A 78 -23.19 -14.35 -0.18
N LEU A 79 -23.91 -14.74 -1.25
CA LEU A 79 -23.57 -14.34 -2.62
C LEU A 79 -23.69 -12.81 -2.81
N LEU A 80 -24.73 -12.20 -2.26
CA LEU A 80 -24.93 -10.75 -2.33
C LEU A 80 -23.82 -9.99 -1.61
N GLU A 81 -23.44 -10.43 -0.41
CA GLU A 81 -22.33 -9.86 0.37
C GLU A 81 -20.99 -10.02 -0.35
N ALA A 82 -20.73 -11.20 -0.93
CA ALA A 82 -19.53 -11.44 -1.73
C ALA A 82 -19.47 -10.53 -2.97
N ALA A 83 -20.60 -10.36 -3.66
CA ALA A 83 -20.71 -9.46 -4.81
C ALA A 83 -20.50 -7.99 -4.40
N LEU A 84 -21.04 -7.57 -3.26
CA LEU A 84 -20.83 -6.23 -2.70
C LEU A 84 -19.35 -6.00 -2.37
N LEU A 85 -18.71 -6.93 -1.66
CA LEU A 85 -17.28 -6.83 -1.32
C LEU A 85 -16.40 -6.84 -2.57
N ALA A 86 -16.72 -7.65 -3.58
CA ALA A 86 -16.01 -7.64 -4.86
C ALA A 86 -16.15 -6.28 -5.58
N GLY A 87 -17.36 -5.71 -5.60
CA GLY A 87 -17.62 -4.39 -6.16
C GLY A 87 -16.87 -3.27 -5.42
N LEU A 88 -16.87 -3.30 -4.08
CA LEU A 88 -16.13 -2.35 -3.25
C LEU A 88 -14.61 -2.51 -3.42
N TYR A 89 -14.11 -3.73 -3.56
CA TYR A 89 -12.70 -3.98 -3.84
C TYR A 89 -12.30 -3.46 -5.22
N LEU A 90 -13.13 -3.67 -6.24
CA LEU A 90 -12.93 -3.10 -7.57
C LEU A 90 -12.89 -1.57 -7.52
N PHE A 91 -13.87 -0.97 -6.85
CA PHE A 91 -13.94 0.48 -6.66
C PHE A 91 -12.68 1.01 -5.96
N ARG A 92 -12.23 0.33 -4.90
CA ARG A 92 -10.98 0.65 -4.19
C ARG A 92 -9.78 0.60 -5.12
N VAL A 93 -9.62 -0.45 -5.94
CA VAL A 93 -8.50 -0.59 -6.88
C VAL A 93 -8.46 0.58 -7.87
N CYS A 94 -9.61 0.95 -8.43
CA CYS A 94 -9.73 2.08 -9.35
C CYS A 94 -9.40 3.42 -8.68
N MET A 95 -9.95 3.68 -7.51
CA MET A 95 -9.76 4.94 -6.76
C MET A 95 -8.32 5.10 -6.26
N ILE A 96 -7.72 4.05 -5.68
CA ILE A 96 -6.35 4.10 -5.18
C ILE A 96 -5.35 4.21 -6.34
N GLY A 97 -5.55 3.48 -7.45
CA GLY A 97 -4.72 3.65 -8.65
C GLY A 97 -4.75 5.08 -9.16
N SER A 98 -5.95 5.67 -9.23
CA SER A 98 -6.12 7.08 -9.62
C SER A 98 -5.46 8.06 -8.64
N TYR A 99 -5.53 7.80 -7.33
CA TYR A 99 -4.84 8.59 -6.29
C TYR A 99 -3.32 8.56 -6.51
N MET A 100 -2.73 7.38 -6.63
CA MET A 100 -1.28 7.22 -6.81
C MET A 100 -0.77 7.92 -8.07
N GLN A 101 -1.51 7.81 -9.18
CA GLN A 101 -1.15 8.51 -10.42
C GLN A 101 -1.26 10.03 -10.29
N ARG A 102 -2.27 10.55 -9.61
CA ARG A 102 -2.42 12.01 -9.43
C ARG A 102 -1.34 12.58 -8.53
N VAL A 103 -1.04 11.91 -7.42
CA VAL A 103 0.07 12.26 -6.53
C VAL A 103 1.39 12.30 -7.32
N ARG A 104 1.62 11.28 -8.16
CA ARG A 104 2.79 11.22 -9.03
C ARG A 104 2.83 12.37 -10.04
N ARG A 105 1.71 12.63 -10.75
CA ARG A 105 1.61 13.72 -11.74
C ARG A 105 1.86 15.08 -11.11
N ALA A 106 1.24 15.34 -9.96
CA ALA A 106 1.36 16.61 -9.25
C ALA A 106 2.79 16.91 -8.81
N SER A 107 3.60 15.87 -8.57
CA SER A 107 4.89 16.01 -7.90
C SER A 107 6.09 15.74 -8.81
N PHE A 108 5.90 14.96 -9.87
CA PHE A 108 6.97 14.56 -10.81
C PHE A 108 6.65 14.92 -12.27
N GLY A 109 5.53 15.59 -12.56
CA GLY A 109 5.19 16.03 -13.91
C GLY A 109 4.90 14.89 -14.90
N ALA A 110 4.52 13.71 -14.42
CA ALA A 110 4.29 12.53 -15.26
C ALA A 110 3.26 12.82 -16.38
N PRO A 111 3.48 12.32 -17.61
CA PRO A 111 2.64 12.63 -18.75
C PRO A 111 1.20 12.18 -18.54
N ILE A 112 0.27 12.97 -19.09
CA ILE A 112 -1.16 12.66 -19.09
C ILE A 112 -1.35 11.37 -19.91
N SER A 113 -1.80 10.31 -19.23
CA SER A 113 -2.36 9.13 -19.89
C SER A 113 -3.42 9.63 -20.88
N LYS A 114 -3.21 9.35 -22.16
CA LYS A 114 -4.17 9.70 -23.21
C LYS A 114 -5.43 8.93 -22.86
N SER A 115 -6.59 9.57 -22.97
CA SER A 115 -7.89 8.92 -22.73
C SER A 115 -8.00 7.64 -23.57
N ALA A 116 -7.60 6.50 -22.99
CA ALA A 116 -7.78 5.21 -23.60
C ALA A 116 -9.29 4.97 -23.74
N GLY A 117 -9.74 4.43 -24.86
CA GLY A 117 -11.16 4.12 -25.05
C GLY A 117 -11.68 3.26 -23.88
N ALA A 118 -12.97 3.38 -23.55
CA ALA A 118 -13.56 2.70 -22.40
C ALA A 118 -13.23 1.20 -22.32
N GLY A 119 -13.13 0.52 -23.47
CA GLY A 119 -12.70 -0.88 -23.56
C GLY A 119 -11.25 -1.13 -23.16
N ALA A 120 -10.31 -0.25 -23.55
CA ALA A 120 -8.90 -0.36 -23.16
C ALA A 120 -8.70 -0.05 -21.66
N GLN A 121 -9.50 0.85 -21.10
CA GLN A 121 -9.52 1.08 -19.66
C GLN A 121 -10.06 -0.13 -18.90
N ALA A 122 -11.14 -0.76 -19.39
CA ALA A 122 -11.71 -1.97 -18.78
C ALA A 122 -10.71 -3.13 -18.78
N THR A 123 -9.99 -3.36 -19.88
CA THR A 123 -8.97 -4.42 -19.97
C THR A 123 -7.77 -4.13 -19.06
N ALA A 124 -7.35 -2.87 -18.95
CA ALA A 124 -6.29 -2.48 -18.02
C ALA A 124 -6.67 -2.73 -16.55
N VAL A 125 -7.90 -2.38 -16.16
CA VAL A 125 -8.42 -2.65 -14.82
C VAL A 125 -8.56 -4.14 -14.57
N ALA A 126 -9.11 -4.91 -15.51
CA ALA A 126 -9.24 -6.36 -15.39
C ALA A 126 -7.88 -7.04 -15.19
N ARG A 127 -6.88 -6.66 -15.99
CA ARG A 127 -5.50 -7.13 -15.86
C ARG A 127 -4.90 -6.77 -14.51
N LEU A 128 -5.09 -5.53 -14.04
CA LEU A 128 -4.63 -5.10 -12.72
C LEU A 128 -5.25 -5.93 -11.60
N LEU A 129 -6.55 -6.26 -11.69
CA LEU A 129 -7.22 -7.12 -10.72
C LEU A 129 -6.61 -8.52 -10.70
N VAL A 130 -6.43 -9.14 -11.86
CA VAL A 130 -5.82 -10.47 -11.97
C VAL A 130 -4.43 -10.48 -11.34
N TRP A 131 -3.60 -9.48 -11.64
CA TRP A 131 -2.27 -9.35 -11.05
C TRP A 131 -2.33 -9.15 -9.55
N LYS A 132 -3.21 -8.27 -9.05
CA LYS A 132 -3.40 -8.06 -7.61
C LYS A 132 -3.85 -9.33 -6.90
N ILE A 133 -4.74 -10.11 -7.49
CA ILE A 133 -5.21 -11.39 -6.92
C ILE A 133 -4.05 -12.37 -6.86
N MET A 134 -3.32 -12.56 -7.96
CA MET A 134 -2.15 -13.47 -8.01
C MET A 134 -1.06 -13.07 -7.01
N LEU A 135 -0.71 -11.79 -6.96
CA LEU A 135 0.31 -11.28 -6.03
C LEU A 135 -0.15 -11.33 -4.57
N SER A 136 -1.43 -11.08 -4.29
CA SER A 136 -1.98 -11.20 -2.93
C SER A 136 -2.05 -12.66 -2.48
N ALA A 137 -2.37 -13.59 -3.38
CA ALA A 137 -2.28 -15.02 -3.11
C ALA A 137 -0.83 -15.45 -2.84
N GLY A 138 0.14 -14.95 -3.61
CA GLY A 138 1.56 -15.16 -3.35
C GLY A 138 2.04 -14.57 -2.02
N ALA A 139 1.54 -13.39 -1.64
CA ALA A 139 1.82 -12.82 -0.32
C ALA A 139 1.24 -13.69 0.80
N LEU A 140 0.04 -14.24 0.61
CA LEU A 140 -0.62 -15.12 1.58
C LEU A 140 0.16 -16.43 1.80
N THR A 141 0.62 -17.08 0.73
CA THR A 141 1.41 -18.31 0.84
C THR A 141 2.80 -18.08 1.43
N THR A 142 3.34 -16.87 1.28
CA THR A 142 4.64 -16.49 1.82
C THR A 142 4.58 -15.73 3.13
N LEU A 143 3.40 -15.58 3.74
CA LEU A 143 3.22 -14.95 5.07
C LEU A 143 4.19 -15.44 6.16
N PRO A 144 4.52 -16.75 6.25
CA PRO A 144 5.50 -17.22 7.24
C PRO A 144 6.88 -16.59 7.07
N SER A 145 7.20 -16.12 5.85
CA SER A 145 8.40 -15.36 5.54
C SER A 145 8.07 -13.87 5.43
N VAL A 146 8.44 -13.07 6.44
CA VAL A 146 8.29 -11.60 6.40
C VAL A 146 8.88 -11.02 5.11
N ALA A 147 10.02 -11.57 4.68
CA ALA A 147 10.68 -11.26 3.42
C ALA A 147 9.78 -11.52 2.19
N GLY A 148 9.22 -12.72 2.04
CA GLY A 148 8.39 -13.07 0.89
C GLY A 148 7.11 -12.23 0.81
N ALA A 149 6.42 -12.05 1.94
CA ALA A 149 5.23 -11.22 2.00
C ALA A 149 5.52 -9.75 1.61
N SER A 150 6.64 -9.19 2.08
CA SER A 150 7.05 -7.82 1.73
C SER A 150 7.36 -7.66 0.23
N TRP A 151 7.92 -8.69 -0.41
CA TRP A 151 8.25 -8.69 -1.84
C TRP A 151 6.99 -8.70 -2.71
N PHE A 152 6.07 -9.64 -2.45
CA PHE A 152 4.80 -9.70 -3.15
C PHE A 152 3.95 -8.45 -2.93
N TYR A 153 3.95 -7.90 -1.71
CA TYR A 153 3.29 -6.63 -1.44
C TYR A 153 3.88 -5.51 -2.29
N SER A 154 5.21 -5.38 -2.35
CA SER A 154 5.90 -4.35 -3.13
C SER A 154 5.57 -4.48 -4.63
N ALA A 155 5.57 -5.69 -5.18
CA ALA A 155 5.13 -5.95 -6.55
C ALA A 155 3.67 -5.53 -6.77
N CYS A 156 2.79 -5.74 -5.79
CA CYS A 156 1.39 -5.33 -5.81
C CYS A 156 1.22 -3.79 -5.87
N GLN A 157 2.14 -3.05 -5.24
CA GLN A 157 2.18 -1.59 -5.29
C GLN A 157 2.65 -1.10 -6.66
N PHE A 158 3.74 -1.66 -7.18
CA PHE A 158 4.26 -1.32 -8.51
C PHE A 158 3.26 -1.67 -9.62
N ALA A 159 2.54 -2.78 -9.52
CA ALA A 159 1.46 -3.12 -10.45
C ALA A 159 0.37 -2.04 -10.54
N SER A 160 0.08 -1.36 -9.41
CA SER A 160 -0.91 -0.28 -9.38
C SER A 160 -0.43 0.99 -10.10
N LEU A 161 0.89 1.19 -10.15
CA LEU A 161 1.54 2.29 -10.84
C LEU A 161 1.77 1.99 -12.33
N GLU A 162 2.15 0.76 -12.67
CA GLU A 162 2.33 0.36 -14.07
C GLU A 162 1.01 0.28 -14.81
N ALA A 163 -0.05 -0.32 -14.25
CA ALA A 163 -1.28 -0.59 -14.99
C ALA A 163 -2.05 0.63 -15.53
N GLN A 164 -1.65 1.85 -15.15
CA GLN A 164 -2.26 3.10 -15.61
C GLN A 164 -1.31 3.98 -16.46
N GLU A 165 -0.18 3.43 -16.91
CA GLU A 165 0.68 4.13 -17.87
C GLU A 165 0.34 3.77 -19.31
N ASP A 166 0.29 4.77 -20.18
CA ASP A 166 0.12 4.56 -21.62
C ASP A 166 1.49 4.52 -22.30
N GLY A 167 2.23 3.44 -22.06
CA GLY A 167 3.49 3.15 -22.73
C GLY A 167 3.50 1.72 -23.26
N GLY A 168 3.69 1.54 -24.57
CA GLY A 168 3.72 0.22 -25.22
C GLY A 168 4.86 -0.70 -24.75
N GLU A 169 5.80 -0.19 -23.97
CA GLU A 169 6.90 -0.98 -23.42
C GLU A 169 6.51 -1.60 -22.07
N ARG A 170 6.01 -2.84 -22.17
CA ARG A 170 6.08 -3.90 -21.15
C ARG A 170 5.35 -3.62 -19.82
N HIS A 171 4.03 -3.52 -19.90
CA HIS A 171 3.17 -3.84 -18.78
C HIS A 171 3.20 -5.36 -18.53
N SER A 172 4.10 -5.83 -17.65
CA SER A 172 4.15 -7.24 -17.28
C SER A 172 4.24 -7.45 -15.77
N LEU A 173 3.55 -8.49 -15.30
CA LEU A 173 3.65 -8.97 -13.91
C LEU A 173 5.12 -9.26 -13.53
N THR A 174 5.90 -9.78 -14.48
CA THR A 174 7.33 -10.03 -14.32
C THR A 174 8.15 -8.75 -14.14
N GLY A 175 7.75 -7.65 -14.79
CA GLY A 175 8.36 -6.32 -14.61
C GLY A 175 8.13 -5.79 -13.20
N CYS A 176 6.89 -5.90 -12.70
CA CYS A 176 6.55 -5.54 -11.32
C CYS A 176 7.35 -6.36 -10.27
N LEU A 177 7.51 -7.66 -10.50
CA LEU A 177 8.35 -8.52 -9.65
C LEU A 177 9.82 -8.15 -9.75
N ALA A 178 10.33 -7.81 -10.93
CA ALA A 178 11.70 -7.37 -11.12
C ALA A 178 11.98 -6.04 -10.38
N LEU A 179 11.07 -5.07 -10.47
CA LEU A 179 11.15 -3.82 -9.69
C LEU A 179 11.12 -4.10 -8.18
N ALA A 180 10.26 -5.00 -7.73
CA ALA A 180 10.21 -5.43 -6.33
C ALA A 180 11.52 -6.10 -5.89
N SER A 181 12.17 -6.88 -6.76
CA SER A 181 13.46 -7.51 -6.48
C SER A 181 14.61 -6.50 -6.42
N GLN A 182 14.62 -5.50 -7.31
CA GLN A 182 15.64 -4.44 -7.31
C GLN A 182 15.62 -3.63 -6.01
N TRP A 183 14.44 -3.43 -5.44
CA TRP A 183 14.24 -2.69 -4.19
C TRP A 183 13.97 -3.57 -2.98
N PHE A 184 14.21 -4.88 -3.06
CA PHE A 184 13.81 -5.85 -2.04
C PHE A 184 14.36 -5.52 -0.64
N GLY A 185 15.66 -5.22 -0.52
CA GLY A 185 16.29 -4.93 0.78
C GLY A 185 15.73 -3.65 1.43
N ALA A 186 15.52 -2.60 0.64
CA ALA A 186 14.93 -1.36 1.12
C ALA A 186 13.42 -1.51 1.38
N GLY A 187 12.71 -2.32 0.59
CA GLY A 187 11.31 -2.66 0.84
C GLY A 187 11.13 -3.44 2.15
N LEU A 188 11.96 -4.46 2.41
CA LEU A 188 11.93 -5.18 3.68
C LEU A 188 12.23 -4.26 4.88
N LEU A 189 13.26 -3.40 4.75
CA LEU A 189 13.59 -2.43 5.78
C LEU A 189 12.46 -1.42 6.00
N LEU A 190 11.78 -0.97 4.94
CA LEU A 190 10.60 -0.12 5.03
C LEU A 190 9.51 -0.81 5.86
N PHE A 191 9.24 -2.09 5.61
CA PHE A 191 8.26 -2.85 6.40
C PHE A 191 8.64 -2.93 7.89
N LEU A 192 9.92 -3.19 8.19
CA LEU A 192 10.42 -3.21 9.56
C LEU A 192 10.31 -1.83 10.25
N MET A 193 10.46 -0.74 9.49
CA MET A 193 10.27 0.64 10.00
C MET A 193 8.80 1.02 10.14
N LEU A 194 7.94 0.55 9.25
CA LEU A 194 6.49 0.81 9.30
C LEU A 194 5.82 0.07 10.46
N PHE A 195 6.35 -1.08 10.89
CA PHE A 195 5.78 -1.85 12.00
C PHE A 195 5.69 -1.08 13.33
N PRO A 196 6.78 -0.48 13.88
CA PRO A 196 6.69 0.30 15.11
C PRO A 196 5.84 1.56 14.93
N LEU A 197 5.89 2.20 13.75
CA LEU A 197 5.02 3.34 13.43
C LEU A 197 3.54 2.94 13.46
N TRP A 198 3.21 1.78 12.90
CA TRP A 198 1.86 1.23 12.90
C TRP A 198 1.39 0.90 14.30
N ILE A 199 2.24 0.28 15.14
CA ILE A 199 1.94 0.07 16.56
C ILE A 199 1.67 1.40 17.26
N ALA A 200 2.50 2.41 17.03
CA ALA A 200 2.33 3.73 17.64
C ALA A 200 0.99 4.36 17.24
N VAL A 201 0.66 4.40 15.94
CA VAL A 201 -0.62 4.94 15.45
C VAL A 201 -1.81 4.16 16.03
N TRP A 202 -1.71 2.84 16.04
CA TRP A 202 -2.76 1.97 16.57
C TRP A 202 -2.98 2.16 18.08
N LEU A 203 -1.91 2.18 18.89
CA LEU A 203 -2.02 2.44 20.33
C LEU A 203 -2.58 3.83 20.64
N ASN A 204 -2.15 4.86 19.91
CA ASN A 204 -2.70 6.20 20.07
C ASN A 204 -4.19 6.26 19.69
N GLY A 205 -4.58 5.60 18.59
CA GLY A 205 -5.97 5.47 18.19
C GLY A 205 -6.81 4.72 19.21
N LEU A 206 -6.26 3.65 19.80
CA LEU A 206 -6.90 2.87 20.85
C LEU A 206 -7.11 3.70 22.12
N LEU A 207 -6.10 4.46 22.56
CA LEU A 207 -6.22 5.37 23.69
C LEU A 207 -7.30 6.42 23.45
N LEU A 208 -7.32 7.04 22.27
CA LEU A 208 -8.37 7.99 21.89
C LEU A 208 -9.76 7.33 21.91
N ALA A 209 -9.90 6.13 21.37
CA ALA A 209 -11.17 5.40 21.34
C ALA A 209 -11.72 5.08 22.74
N VAL A 210 -10.85 4.88 23.74
CA VAL A 210 -11.24 4.59 25.12
C VAL A 210 -11.45 5.87 25.95
N ILE A 211 -10.56 6.87 25.80
CA ILE A 211 -10.57 8.09 26.62
C ILE A 211 -11.63 9.08 26.13
N LEU A 212 -11.80 9.25 24.81
CA LEU A 212 -12.71 10.26 24.25
C LEU A 212 -14.17 10.06 24.71
N PRO A 213 -14.75 8.86 24.75
CA PRO A 213 -16.09 8.65 25.28
C PRO A 213 -16.21 8.97 26.78
N GLN A 214 -15.17 8.72 27.58
CA GLN A 214 -15.15 9.05 28.99
C GLN A 214 -15.13 10.57 29.21
N LEU A 215 -14.35 11.30 28.40
CA LEU A 215 -14.31 12.76 28.41
C LEU A 215 -15.66 13.36 27.97
N LEU A 216 -16.26 12.83 26.90
CA LEU A 216 -17.58 13.26 26.43
C LEU A 216 -18.66 13.01 27.50
N HIS A 217 -18.60 11.88 28.19
CA HIS A 217 -19.51 11.61 29.31
C HIS A 217 -19.32 12.61 30.45
N SER A 218 -18.06 12.89 30.84
CA SER A 218 -17.75 13.84 31.91
C SER A 218 -18.12 15.29 31.59
N ILE A 219 -18.04 15.71 30.32
CA ILE A 219 -18.26 17.10 29.90
C ILE A 219 -19.71 17.34 29.48
N LEU A 220 -20.32 16.41 28.75
CA LEU A 220 -21.65 16.56 28.14
C LEU A 220 -22.74 15.74 28.84
N GLY A 221 -22.38 14.91 29.84
CA GLY A 221 -23.34 14.03 30.52
C GLY A 221 -23.90 12.92 29.63
N VAL A 222 -23.31 12.67 28.46
CA VAL A 222 -23.82 11.66 27.52
C VAL A 222 -23.50 10.27 28.06
N ASN A 223 -24.52 9.52 28.45
CA ASN A 223 -24.39 8.10 28.80
C ASN A 223 -24.21 7.29 27.51
N THR A 224 -22.97 6.88 27.23
CA THR A 224 -22.69 5.92 26.15
C THR A 224 -22.36 4.57 26.76
N LEU A 225 -22.53 3.47 26.02
CA LEU A 225 -22.04 2.15 26.46
C LEU A 225 -20.55 2.21 26.88
N LEU A 226 -19.76 3.09 26.28
CA LEU A 226 -18.34 3.29 26.59
C LEU A 226 -18.06 4.03 27.91
N SER A 227 -19.06 4.67 28.52
CA SER A 227 -18.90 5.38 29.80
C SER A 227 -19.06 4.47 31.02
N THR A 228 -19.50 3.22 30.84
CA THR A 228 -19.63 2.22 31.90
C THR A 228 -18.55 1.15 31.80
N GLN A 229 -18.10 0.63 32.93
CA GLN A 229 -17.12 -0.47 32.97
C GLN A 229 -17.61 -1.72 32.25
N SER A 230 -18.93 -2.00 32.31
CA SER A 230 -19.54 -3.14 31.62
C SER A 230 -19.50 -3.00 30.10
N GLY A 231 -19.70 -1.80 29.55
CA GLY A 231 -19.59 -1.61 28.11
C GLY A 231 -18.14 -1.56 27.62
N VAL A 232 -17.19 -1.02 28.40
CA VAL A 232 -15.76 -1.15 28.09
C VAL A 232 -15.33 -2.62 28.02
N TYR A 233 -15.78 -3.44 28.98
CA TYR A 233 -15.52 -4.89 28.96
C TYR A 233 -16.11 -5.58 27.73
N ALA A 234 -17.36 -5.25 27.36
CA ALA A 234 -18.01 -5.77 26.16
C ALA A 234 -17.27 -5.37 24.86
N LEU A 235 -16.72 -4.16 24.80
CA LEU A 235 -15.93 -3.69 23.66
C LEU A 235 -14.60 -4.44 23.51
N VAL A 236 -13.88 -4.69 24.60
CA VAL A 236 -12.63 -5.45 24.57
C VAL A 236 -12.86 -6.89 24.10
N GLN A 237 -14.05 -7.46 24.34
CA GLN A 237 -14.42 -8.78 23.83
C GLN A 237 -14.91 -8.78 22.37
N SER A 238 -15.16 -7.61 21.79
CA SER A 238 -15.70 -7.51 20.43
C SER A 238 -14.60 -7.64 19.37
N SER A 239 -14.68 -8.68 18.54
CA SER A 239 -13.81 -8.81 17.35
C SER A 239 -14.01 -7.65 16.38
N ALA A 240 -15.23 -7.10 16.29
CA ALA A 240 -15.55 -5.93 15.48
C ALA A 240 -14.76 -4.70 15.94
N PHE A 241 -14.62 -4.50 17.26
CA PHE A 241 -13.86 -3.40 17.83
C PHE A 241 -12.38 -3.49 17.44
N TRP A 242 -11.76 -4.66 17.64
CA TRP A 242 -10.35 -4.86 17.29
C TRP A 242 -10.12 -4.71 15.78
N LEU A 243 -10.95 -5.33 14.93
CA LEU A 243 -10.85 -5.19 13.48
C LEU A 243 -11.05 -3.75 13.02
N SER A 244 -11.97 -3.00 13.63
CA SER A 244 -12.19 -1.57 13.35
C SER A 244 -10.99 -0.73 13.74
N SER A 245 -10.41 -0.99 14.91
CA SER A 245 -9.22 -0.30 15.41
C SER A 245 -8.01 -0.54 14.49
N LEU A 246 -7.78 -1.80 14.10
CA LEU A 246 -6.74 -2.19 13.15
C LEU A 246 -6.98 -1.56 11.77
N GLY A 247 -8.23 -1.59 11.29
CA GLY A 247 -8.64 -0.97 10.03
C GLY A 247 -8.43 0.54 10.02
N GLY A 248 -8.71 1.21 11.14
CA GLY A 248 -8.47 2.64 11.33
C GLY A 248 -6.98 2.99 11.27
N ALA A 249 -6.13 2.24 11.98
CA ALA A 249 -4.68 2.41 11.93
C ALA A 249 -4.13 2.17 10.51
N TRP A 250 -4.65 1.16 9.81
CA TRP A 250 -4.31 0.90 8.41
C TRP A 250 -4.73 2.05 7.49
N LEU A 251 -5.96 2.58 7.61
CA LEU A 251 -6.44 3.71 6.83
C LEU A 251 -5.64 4.99 7.06
N ALA A 252 -5.07 5.16 8.27
CA ALA A 252 -4.23 6.31 8.59
C ALA A 252 -2.84 6.22 7.91
N LEU A 253 -2.24 5.03 7.84
CA LEU A 253 -0.87 4.86 7.37
C LEU A 253 -0.73 4.48 5.90
N ASP A 254 -1.68 3.73 5.35
CA ASP A 254 -1.60 3.27 3.97
C ASP A 254 -1.43 4.41 2.94
N PRO A 255 -2.02 5.62 3.05
CA PRO A 255 -1.71 6.74 2.16
C PRO A 255 -0.21 7.09 2.08
N ILE A 256 0.47 7.10 3.23
CA ILE A 256 1.90 7.41 3.35
C ILE A 256 2.72 6.29 2.70
N VAL A 257 2.32 5.03 2.91
CA VAL A 257 2.93 3.88 2.26
C VAL A 257 2.79 3.99 0.74
N ARG A 258 1.59 4.31 0.22
CA ARG A 258 1.37 4.51 -1.23
C ARG A 258 2.28 5.62 -1.77
N CYS A 259 2.39 6.76 -1.08
CA CYS A 259 3.29 7.86 -1.46
C CYS A 259 4.76 7.41 -1.48
N THR A 260 5.20 6.63 -0.49
CA THR A 260 6.55 6.04 -0.47
C THR A 260 6.81 5.17 -1.69
N PHE A 261 5.84 4.34 -2.10
CA PHE A 261 5.96 3.52 -3.32
C PHE A 261 5.94 4.35 -4.61
N VAL A 262 5.24 5.49 -4.65
CA VAL A 262 5.33 6.44 -5.78
C VAL A 262 6.75 6.98 -5.92
N VAL A 263 7.39 7.37 -4.80
CA VAL A 263 8.80 7.84 -4.79
C VAL A 263 9.74 6.72 -5.23
N ALA A 264 9.62 5.52 -4.64
CA ALA A 264 10.45 4.38 -5.00
C ALA A 264 10.31 4.02 -6.48
N TYR A 265 9.08 4.04 -7.01
CA TYR A 265 8.82 3.78 -8.43
C TYR A 265 9.45 4.82 -9.36
N GLN A 266 9.46 6.11 -8.98
CA GLN A 266 10.17 7.14 -9.77
C GLN A 266 11.69 6.97 -9.75
N HIS A 267 12.25 6.45 -8.65
CA HIS A 267 13.69 6.27 -8.53
C HIS A 267 14.22 5.02 -9.26
N LEU A 268 13.35 4.02 -9.46
CA LEU A 268 13.70 2.76 -10.14
C LEU A 268 13.52 2.81 -11.66
N ARG A 269 12.96 3.91 -12.19
CA ARG A 269 12.77 4.16 -13.63
C ARG A 269 13.76 5.19 -14.15
#